data_AF-A0A6G0XL79-F1
#
_entry.id   AF-A0A6G0XL79-F1
#
_cell.length_a   1.000
_cell.length_b   1.000
_cell.length_c   1.000
_cell.angle_alpha   90.00
_cell.angle_beta   90.00
_cell.angle_gamma   90.00
#
_symmetry.space_group_name_H-M   'P 1'
#
loop_
_entity.id
_entity.type
_entity.pdbx_description
1 polymer ?
#
loop_
_entity_poly.entity_id
_entity_poly.type
_entity_poly.pdbx_seq_one_letter_code
_entity_poly.pdbx_strand_id
1 'polypeptide(L)'
;MEWSKNSGDNCLHSLTATAAAALGANPDYFPNGLRLYNSMGHAIATAEELDVERLAYILVDFQLWVWPGIRVGHKRTVDGVTLTTLSLSPLVYDVEGFFTAEEAEAIITHGIEKLERSSILDYYGGDEDADEVRTSFMTFFNESIFVRQFRVRGANLTRLPSPSFVEKLQLVRYEHGQFFRRHEDYFEHMNYLGKTTEQ
;
A
#
# COMPACT_ATOMS: atom_id res chain seq x y z
N MET A 1 -0.65 15.45 -30.51
CA MET A 1 0.61 14.69 -30.63
C MET A 1 0.25 13.35 -31.23
N GLU A 2 0.84 12.98 -32.37
CA GLU A 2 0.75 11.61 -32.89
C GLU A 2 1.95 10.83 -32.35
N TRP A 3 1.71 9.67 -31.74
CA TRP A 3 2.75 8.80 -31.19
C TRP A 3 2.80 7.48 -31.96
N SER A 4 4.01 6.94 -32.14
CA SER A 4 4.22 5.58 -32.65
C SER A 4 5.45 4.97 -31.99
N LYS A 5 5.52 3.64 -31.90
CA LYS A 5 6.70 2.95 -31.37
C LYS A 5 8.01 3.27 -32.11
N ASN A 6 7.92 3.67 -33.38
CA ASN A 6 9.10 4.01 -34.19
C ASN A 6 9.63 5.43 -33.91
N SER A 7 9.01 6.19 -33.00
CA SER A 7 9.37 7.57 -32.69
C SER A 7 10.59 7.71 -31.77
N GLY A 8 11.19 6.60 -31.29
CA GLY A 8 12.41 6.54 -30.47
C GLY A 8 12.21 6.83 -28.97
N ASP A 9 13.19 6.48 -28.13
CA ASP A 9 13.06 6.50 -26.65
C ASP A 9 12.83 7.91 -26.04
N ASN A 10 13.40 8.97 -26.63
CA ASN A 10 13.13 10.36 -26.23
C ASN A 10 11.64 10.75 -26.40
N CYS A 11 10.86 9.95 -27.12
CA CYS A 11 9.44 10.14 -27.29
C CYS A 11 8.63 9.70 -26.06
N LEU A 12 9.08 8.71 -25.29
CA LEU A 12 8.29 8.14 -24.19
C LEU A 12 8.11 9.14 -23.04
N HIS A 13 9.18 9.85 -22.67
CA HIS A 13 9.09 10.91 -21.65
C HIS A 13 8.16 12.05 -22.12
N SER A 14 8.32 12.51 -23.37
CA SER A 14 7.50 13.58 -23.94
C SER A 14 6.03 13.19 -24.03
N LEU A 15 5.74 11.95 -24.42
CA LEU A 15 4.40 11.38 -24.39
C LEU A 15 3.84 11.36 -22.97
N THR A 16 4.61 10.86 -22.01
CA THR A 16 4.19 10.75 -20.60
C THR A 16 3.87 12.12 -20.02
N ALA A 17 4.72 13.13 -20.25
CA ALA A 17 4.50 14.50 -19.80
C ALA A 17 3.25 15.11 -20.45
N THR A 18 3.07 14.91 -21.75
CA THR A 18 1.90 15.41 -22.49
C THR A 18 0.61 14.76 -21.96
N ALA A 19 0.62 13.45 -21.77
CA ALA A 19 -0.53 12.70 -21.26
C ALA A 19 -0.83 13.06 -19.79
N ALA A 20 0.18 13.19 -18.94
CA ALA A 20 0.02 13.60 -17.55
C ALA A 20 -0.65 14.99 -17.45
N ALA A 21 -0.17 15.96 -18.23
CA ALA A 21 -0.75 17.29 -18.28
C ALA A 21 -2.20 17.27 -18.79
N ALA A 22 -2.49 16.47 -19.82
CA ALA A 22 -3.84 16.30 -20.36
C ALA A 22 -4.80 15.63 -19.35
N LEU A 23 -4.30 14.79 -18.46
CA LEU A 23 -5.04 14.17 -17.36
C LEU A 23 -5.16 15.07 -16.12
N GLY A 24 -4.62 16.29 -16.17
CA GLY A 24 -4.72 17.28 -15.09
C GLY A 24 -3.65 17.18 -14.01
N ALA A 25 -2.57 16.43 -14.23
CA ALA A 25 -1.44 16.43 -13.30
C ALA A 25 -0.70 17.77 -13.34
N ASN A 26 -0.25 18.26 -12.18
CA ASN A 26 0.48 19.51 -12.07
C ASN A 26 1.90 19.38 -12.69
N PRO A 27 2.23 20.14 -13.75
CA PRO A 27 3.56 20.10 -14.38
C PRO A 27 4.73 20.43 -13.45
N ASP A 28 4.49 21.19 -12.37
CA ASP A 28 5.52 21.55 -11.39
C ASP A 28 6.12 20.33 -10.68
N TYR A 29 5.39 19.20 -10.65
CA TYR A 29 5.85 17.95 -10.06
C TYR A 29 6.56 17.01 -11.05
N PHE A 30 6.53 17.31 -12.36
CA PHE A 30 7.14 16.44 -13.36
C PHE A 30 8.67 16.29 -13.19
N PRO A 31 9.43 17.32 -12.75
CA PRO A 31 10.85 17.17 -12.43
C PRO A 31 11.14 16.16 -11.32
N ASN A 32 10.18 15.89 -10.42
CA ASN A 32 10.34 14.89 -9.36
C ASN A 32 10.23 13.45 -9.91
N GLY A 33 9.68 13.29 -11.11
CA GLY A 33 9.59 12.02 -11.80
C GLY A 33 8.24 11.81 -12.49
N LEU A 34 8.30 11.24 -13.70
CA LEU A 34 7.17 10.75 -14.47
C LEU A 34 7.42 9.29 -14.81
N ARG A 35 6.53 8.40 -14.37
CA ARG A 35 6.70 6.95 -14.55
C ARG A 35 5.45 6.34 -15.14
N LEU A 36 5.62 5.55 -16.20
CA LEU A 36 4.56 4.75 -16.79
C LEU A 36 4.52 3.38 -16.14
N TYR A 37 3.32 2.89 -15.90
CA TYR A 37 3.07 1.57 -15.34
C TYR A 37 1.98 0.84 -16.13
N ASN A 38 2.12 -0.47 -16.25
CA ASN A 38 1.07 -1.31 -16.83
C ASN A 38 -0.03 -1.62 -15.82
N SER A 39 -1.06 -2.33 -16.29
CA SER A 39 -2.19 -2.76 -15.45
C SER A 39 -1.84 -3.68 -14.27
N MET A 40 -0.63 -4.25 -14.26
CA MET A 40 -0.10 -5.12 -13.21
C MET A 40 0.84 -4.39 -12.23
N GLY A 41 1.00 -3.08 -12.39
CA GLY A 41 1.85 -2.24 -11.55
C GLY A 41 3.35 -2.46 -11.79
N HIS A 42 3.73 -2.90 -13.00
CA HIS A 42 5.12 -2.95 -13.44
C HIS A 42 5.47 -1.71 -14.27
N ALA A 43 6.69 -1.21 -14.11
CA ALA A 43 7.16 -0.05 -14.87
C ALA A 43 7.27 -0.39 -16.35
N ILE A 44 6.82 0.54 -17.20
CA ILE A 44 6.99 0.49 -18.66
C ILE A 44 8.19 1.37 -18.98
N ALA A 45 9.26 0.75 -19.49
CA ALA A 45 10.53 1.40 -19.76
C ALA A 45 10.74 1.73 -21.24
N THR A 46 10.05 1.02 -22.14
CA THR A 46 10.25 1.17 -23.60
C THR A 46 8.95 1.45 -24.35
N ALA A 47 9.10 1.96 -25.57
CA ALA A 47 7.96 2.19 -26.46
C ALA A 47 7.29 0.88 -26.90
N GLU A 48 8.06 -0.20 -27.04
CA GLU A 48 7.56 -1.54 -27.37
C GLU A 48 6.69 -2.12 -26.24
N GLU A 49 7.11 -1.95 -24.99
CA GLU A 49 6.30 -2.36 -23.83
C GLU A 49 4.99 -1.58 -23.78
N LEU A 50 5.04 -0.27 -24.04
CA LEU A 50 3.83 0.55 -24.10
C LEU A 50 2.88 0.15 -25.24
N ASP A 51 3.40 -0.20 -26.42
CA ASP A 51 2.62 -0.60 -27.59
C ASP A 51 1.78 -1.87 -27.35
N VAL A 52 2.22 -2.74 -26.43
CA VAL A 52 1.50 -3.97 -26.04
C VAL A 52 0.37 -3.68 -25.04
N GLU A 53 0.50 -2.61 -24.26
CA GLU A 53 -0.45 -2.29 -23.20
C GLU A 53 -1.67 -1.52 -23.72
N ARG A 54 -2.86 -2.02 -23.44
CA ARG A 54 -4.11 -1.30 -23.76
C ARG A 54 -4.35 -0.10 -22.83
N LEU A 55 -3.82 -0.17 -21.61
CA LEU A 55 -4.01 0.84 -20.58
C LEU A 55 -2.70 1.01 -19.82
N ALA A 56 -2.19 2.24 -19.83
CA ALA A 56 -1.05 2.65 -19.03
C ALA A 56 -1.47 3.64 -17.95
N TYR A 57 -0.78 3.59 -16.82
CA TYR A 57 -0.96 4.46 -15.68
C TYR A 57 0.25 5.38 -15.58
N ILE A 58 0.00 6.64 -15.24
CA ILE A 58 1.06 7.62 -15.03
C ILE A 58 1.12 7.91 -13.54
N LEU A 59 2.25 7.60 -12.93
CA LEU A 59 2.57 8.01 -11.57
C LEU A 59 3.47 9.24 -11.66
N VAL A 60 3.02 10.31 -11.03
CA VAL A 60 3.71 11.61 -10.96
C VAL A 60 4.23 11.78 -9.55
N ASP A 61 5.40 12.40 -9.40
CA ASP A 61 5.99 12.63 -8.08
C ASP A 61 6.25 11.31 -7.33
N PHE A 62 6.47 11.39 -6.02
CA PHE A 62 6.61 10.25 -5.12
C PHE A 62 5.33 9.39 -4.96
N GLN A 63 4.37 9.47 -5.88
CA GLN A 63 3.21 8.58 -5.90
C GLN A 63 3.65 7.11 -5.92
N LEU A 64 2.89 6.31 -5.18
CA LEU A 64 3.03 4.86 -5.11
C LEU A 64 1.92 4.20 -5.92
N TRP A 65 2.18 2.98 -6.36
CA TRP A 65 1.15 2.19 -7.02
C TRP A 65 0.01 1.90 -6.06
N VAL A 66 -1.21 2.16 -6.51
CA VAL A 66 -2.44 1.75 -5.85
C VAL A 66 -3.25 0.96 -6.87
N TRP A 67 -3.66 -0.25 -6.50
CA TRP A 67 -4.50 -1.05 -7.37
C TRP A 67 -5.79 -0.29 -7.71
N PRO A 68 -6.17 -0.14 -8.99
CA PRO A 68 -7.37 0.59 -9.35
C PRO A 68 -8.62 -0.17 -8.91
N GLY A 69 -9.49 0.48 -8.14
CA GLY A 69 -10.79 -0.04 -7.75
C GLY A 69 -11.77 0.02 -8.92
N ILE A 70 -11.98 -1.10 -9.62
CA ILE A 70 -12.82 -1.12 -10.84
C ILE A 70 -14.30 -1.09 -10.50
N ARG A 71 -14.76 -2.06 -9.69
CA ARG A 71 -16.12 -2.14 -9.15
C ARG A 71 -16.17 -3.13 -8.00
N VAL A 72 -17.11 -2.98 -7.08
CA VAL A 72 -17.36 -3.97 -6.02
C VAL A 72 -17.61 -5.35 -6.66
N GLY A 73 -16.98 -6.38 -6.10
CA GLY A 73 -17.01 -7.77 -6.57
C GLY A 73 -16.09 -8.05 -7.77
N HIS A 74 -15.35 -7.08 -8.30
CA HIS A 74 -14.33 -7.35 -9.31
C HIS A 74 -13.19 -8.17 -8.70
N LYS A 75 -12.81 -9.26 -9.38
CA LYS A 75 -11.69 -10.14 -8.99
C LYS A 75 -10.52 -9.98 -9.94
N ARG A 76 -9.30 -10.00 -9.41
CA ARG A 76 -8.04 -10.13 -10.17
C ARG A 76 -7.08 -11.08 -9.48
N THR A 77 -6.24 -11.74 -10.25
CA THR A 77 -5.18 -12.61 -9.73
C THR A 77 -3.83 -11.92 -9.85
N VAL A 78 -3.08 -11.84 -8.76
CA VAL A 78 -1.76 -11.23 -8.68
C VAL A 78 -0.85 -12.19 -7.94
N ASP A 79 0.25 -12.63 -8.57
CA ASP A 79 1.29 -13.45 -7.92
C ASP A 79 0.74 -14.66 -7.12
N GLY A 80 -0.34 -15.29 -7.61
CA GLY A 80 -0.99 -16.44 -6.97
C GLY A 80 -2.07 -16.11 -5.93
N VAL A 81 -2.28 -14.84 -5.57
CA VAL A 81 -3.38 -14.40 -4.70
C VAL A 81 -4.54 -13.83 -5.51
N THR A 82 -5.75 -13.92 -4.96
CA THR A 82 -6.95 -13.31 -5.57
C THR A 82 -7.37 -12.09 -4.79
N LEU A 83 -7.40 -10.93 -5.46
CA LEU A 83 -7.88 -9.67 -4.93
C LEU A 83 -9.33 -9.46 -5.36
N THR A 84 -10.24 -9.31 -4.40
CA THR A 84 -11.65 -8.96 -4.66
C THR A 84 -11.94 -7.55 -4.13
N THR A 85 -12.38 -6.63 -4.98
CA THR A 85 -12.77 -5.27 -4.53
C THR A 85 -14.03 -5.34 -3.67
N LEU A 86 -13.93 -4.92 -2.42
CA LEU A 86 -15.06 -4.86 -1.48
C LEU A 86 -15.71 -3.48 -1.42
N SER A 87 -14.92 -2.42 -1.54
CA SER A 87 -15.38 -1.03 -1.50
C SER A 87 -14.52 -0.15 -2.39
N LEU A 88 -15.08 0.98 -2.86
CA LEU A 88 -14.37 2.01 -3.64
C LEU A 88 -14.09 3.28 -2.82
N SER A 89 -14.80 3.50 -1.72
CA SER A 89 -14.58 4.63 -0.81
C SER A 89 -14.92 4.23 0.64
N PRO A 90 -13.91 3.90 1.48
CA PRO A 90 -12.50 3.74 1.12
C PRO A 90 -12.28 2.57 0.15
N LEU A 91 -11.17 2.58 -0.57
CA LEU A 91 -10.79 1.48 -1.45
C LEU A 91 -10.34 0.28 -0.61
N VAL A 92 -11.10 -0.80 -0.66
CA VAL A 92 -10.85 -2.01 0.15
C VAL A 92 -10.82 -3.25 -0.74
N TYR A 93 -9.84 -4.11 -0.50
CA TYR A 93 -9.71 -5.41 -1.16
C TYR A 93 -9.75 -6.53 -0.12
N ASP A 94 -10.48 -7.60 -0.44
CA ASP A 94 -10.27 -8.91 0.14
C ASP A 94 -9.12 -9.62 -0.58
N VAL A 95 -8.27 -10.33 0.16
CA VAL A 95 -7.05 -10.98 -0.35
C VAL A 95 -7.07 -12.46 0.00
N GLU A 96 -7.53 -13.28 -0.94
CA GLU A 96 -7.57 -14.72 -0.79
C GLU A 96 -6.19 -15.32 -1.15
N GLY A 97 -5.66 -16.18 -0.27
CA GLY A 97 -4.40 -16.92 -0.49
C GLY A 97 -3.13 -16.17 -0.08
N PHE A 98 -3.21 -15.10 0.71
CA PHE A 98 -2.02 -14.34 1.15
C PHE A 98 -1.07 -15.15 2.05
N PHE A 99 -1.60 -16.03 2.90
CA PHE A 99 -0.82 -16.91 3.77
C PHE A 99 -1.56 -18.24 3.96
N THR A 100 -0.83 -19.27 4.39
CA THR A 100 -1.39 -20.61 4.61
C THR A 100 -1.83 -20.81 6.07
N ALA A 101 -2.61 -21.87 6.32
CA ALA A 101 -3.01 -22.23 7.68
C ALA A 101 -1.79 -22.57 8.56
N GLU A 102 -0.77 -23.20 8.00
CA GLU A 102 0.48 -23.53 8.68
C GLU A 102 1.26 -22.26 9.05
N GLU A 103 1.31 -21.27 8.15
CA GLU A 103 1.92 -19.98 8.45
C GLU A 103 1.15 -19.23 9.55
N ALA A 104 -0.18 -19.30 9.53
CA ALA A 104 -1.02 -18.71 10.58
C ALA A 104 -0.75 -19.34 11.95
N GLU A 105 -0.69 -20.67 12.02
CA GLU A 105 -0.39 -21.41 13.24
C GLU A 105 1.02 -21.11 13.75
N ALA A 106 2.00 -20.97 12.83
CA ALA A 106 3.36 -20.58 13.18
C ALA A 106 3.43 -19.16 13.76
N ILE A 107 2.63 -18.21 13.26
CA ILE A 107 2.53 -16.85 13.84
C ILE A 107 2.00 -16.96 15.27
N ILE A 108 0.90 -17.68 15.47
CA ILE A 108 0.27 -17.85 16.79
C ILE A 108 1.26 -18.49 17.75
N THR A 109 1.83 -19.65 17.39
CA THR A 109 2.77 -20.40 18.23
C THR A 109 3.96 -19.54 18.68
N HIS A 110 4.57 -18.78 17.79
CA HIS A 110 5.75 -17.97 18.12
C HIS A 110 5.45 -16.65 18.85
N GLY A 111 4.20 -16.18 18.77
CA GLY A 111 3.77 -14.90 19.33
C GLY A 111 3.02 -15.01 20.65
N ILE A 112 2.33 -16.14 20.91
CA ILE A 112 1.37 -16.25 22.02
C ILE A 112 2.00 -16.01 23.39
N GLU A 113 3.23 -16.48 23.61
CA GLU A 113 3.95 -16.33 24.89
C GLU A 113 4.50 -14.91 25.13
N LYS A 114 4.47 -14.05 24.11
CA LYS A 114 5.04 -12.68 24.14
C LYS A 114 3.97 -11.59 24.17
N LEU A 115 2.71 -12.00 24.30
CA LEU A 115 1.59 -11.08 24.30
C LEU A 115 1.61 -10.17 25.54
N GLU A 116 1.56 -8.87 25.31
CA GLU A 116 1.44 -7.84 26.33
C GLU A 116 0.16 -7.03 26.11
N ARG A 117 -0.29 -6.30 27.14
CA ARG A 117 -1.48 -5.44 27.00
C ARG A 117 -1.20 -4.39 25.92
N SER A 118 -2.13 -4.25 24.98
CA SER A 118 -1.98 -3.31 23.86
C SER A 118 -2.04 -1.87 24.35
N SER A 119 -0.90 -1.23 24.62
CA SER A 119 -0.85 0.20 24.95
C SER A 119 -0.82 1.05 23.70
N ILE A 120 -1.49 2.20 23.73
CA ILE A 120 -1.26 3.28 22.76
C ILE A 120 -0.05 4.04 23.33
N LEU A 121 1.03 4.15 22.57
CA LEU A 121 2.16 4.99 22.98
C LEU A 121 1.68 6.44 22.93
N ASP A 122 1.45 7.01 24.10
CA ASP A 122 1.15 8.42 24.29
C ASP A 122 2.39 9.25 23.92
N TYR A 123 2.46 9.70 22.68
CA TYR A 123 3.60 10.49 22.19
C TYR A 123 3.53 11.96 22.65
N TYR A 124 2.43 12.41 23.28
CA TYR A 124 2.21 13.84 23.58
C TYR A 124 1.65 14.17 24.98
N GLY A 125 1.64 13.23 25.93
CA GLY A 125 1.27 13.52 27.33
C GLY A 125 -0.23 13.62 27.57
N GLY A 126 -1.03 12.92 26.77
CA GLY A 126 -2.43 12.66 27.05
C GLY A 126 -2.58 11.32 27.76
N ASP A 127 -2.79 11.38 29.07
CA ASP A 127 -3.13 10.28 29.99
C ASP A 127 -4.54 9.70 29.69
N GLU A 128 -4.89 9.53 28.41
CA GLU A 128 -6.16 8.97 27.98
C GLU A 128 -6.01 7.47 27.82
N ASP A 129 -6.38 6.77 28.89
CA ASP A 129 -6.78 5.37 28.98
C ASP A 129 -6.71 4.59 27.65
N ALA A 130 -5.51 4.12 27.28
CA ALA A 130 -5.34 3.17 26.18
C ALA A 130 -6.31 1.98 26.33
N ASP A 131 -6.68 1.68 27.58
CA ASP A 131 -7.64 0.70 28.04
C ASP A 131 -9.09 0.94 27.57
N GLU A 132 -9.47 2.14 27.14
CA GLU A 132 -10.81 2.43 26.62
C GLU A 132 -10.92 2.29 25.10
N VAL A 133 -9.83 2.48 24.37
CA VAL A 133 -9.83 2.52 22.89
C VAL A 133 -9.43 1.18 22.31
N ARG A 134 -8.40 0.53 22.87
CA ARG A 134 -7.87 -0.76 22.41
C ARG A 134 -7.64 -1.68 23.60
N THR A 135 -8.44 -2.72 23.71
CA THR A 135 -8.43 -3.59 24.89
C THR A 135 -7.74 -4.94 24.65
N SER A 136 -7.14 -5.15 23.47
CA SER A 136 -6.49 -6.40 23.05
C SER A 136 -5.15 -6.66 23.74
N PHE A 137 -4.60 -7.84 23.51
CA PHE A 137 -3.17 -8.12 23.70
C PHE A 137 -2.43 -8.11 22.36
N MET A 138 -1.16 -7.71 22.36
CA MET A 138 -0.35 -7.72 21.15
C MET A 138 1.10 -8.13 21.39
N THR A 139 1.77 -8.50 20.31
CA THR A 139 3.23 -8.53 20.24
C THR A 139 3.68 -8.19 18.84
N PHE A 140 4.79 -7.46 18.72
CA PHE A 140 5.53 -7.37 17.46
C PHE A 140 6.52 -8.52 17.36
N PHE A 141 6.74 -9.03 16.17
CA PHE A 141 7.78 -10.04 15.93
C PHE A 141 9.13 -9.37 15.70
N ASN A 142 10.17 -9.97 16.27
CA ASN A 142 11.55 -9.64 15.91
C ASN A 142 11.85 -10.07 14.47
N GLU A 143 12.80 -9.39 13.85
CA GLU A 143 13.27 -9.71 12.50
C GLU A 143 13.77 -11.17 12.42
N SER A 144 13.18 -11.93 11.51
CA SER A 144 13.55 -13.30 11.18
C SER A 144 13.31 -13.54 9.69
N ILE A 145 13.83 -14.64 9.14
CA ILE A 145 13.56 -15.02 7.75
C ILE A 145 12.05 -15.11 7.50
N PHE A 146 11.32 -15.70 8.45
CA PHE A 146 9.86 -15.83 8.40
C PHE A 146 9.16 -14.46 8.30
N VAL A 147 9.46 -13.52 9.20
CA VAL A 147 8.87 -12.17 9.16
C VAL A 147 9.25 -11.42 7.87
N ARG A 148 10.49 -11.56 7.42
CA ARG A 148 10.96 -10.91 6.17
C ARG A 148 10.23 -11.44 4.95
N GLN A 149 9.91 -12.72 4.89
CA GLN A 149 9.13 -13.30 3.79
C GLN A 149 7.73 -12.66 3.72
N PHE A 150 7.08 -12.42 4.86
CA PHE A 150 5.82 -11.68 4.90
C PHE A 150 5.95 -10.23 4.42
N ARG A 151 7.01 -9.52 4.82
CA ARG A 151 7.26 -8.14 4.36
C ARG A 151 7.52 -8.08 2.86
N VAL A 152 8.28 -9.02 2.31
CA VAL A 152 8.51 -9.17 0.86
C VAL A 152 7.20 -9.46 0.14
N ARG A 153 6.41 -10.41 0.65
CA ARG A 153 5.11 -10.77 0.06
C ARG A 153 4.13 -9.59 0.06
N GLY A 154 4.05 -8.88 1.19
CA GLY A 154 3.24 -7.66 1.34
C GLY A 154 3.66 -6.58 0.36
N ALA A 155 4.96 -6.26 0.30
CA ALA A 155 5.47 -5.27 -0.64
C ALA A 155 5.27 -5.65 -2.10
N ASN A 156 5.43 -6.93 -2.45
CA ASN A 156 5.17 -7.42 -3.80
C ASN A 156 3.69 -7.27 -4.17
N LEU A 157 2.79 -7.68 -3.27
CA LEU A 157 1.34 -7.58 -3.49
C LEU A 157 0.89 -6.14 -3.66
N THR A 158 1.41 -5.22 -2.86
CA THR A 158 1.05 -3.80 -2.94
C THR A 158 1.91 -3.01 -3.94
N ARG A 159 2.87 -3.67 -4.60
CA ARG A 159 3.87 -3.05 -5.49
C ARG A 159 4.63 -1.89 -4.83
N LEU A 160 4.92 -2.03 -3.53
CA LEU A 160 5.78 -1.09 -2.81
C LEU A 160 7.23 -1.22 -3.30
N PRO A 161 8.01 -0.13 -3.38
CA PRO A 161 9.37 -0.16 -3.89
C PRO A 161 10.35 -0.98 -3.03
N SER A 162 10.02 -1.19 -1.75
CA SER A 162 10.87 -1.91 -0.82
C SER A 162 10.04 -2.60 0.27
N PRO A 163 10.41 -3.82 0.70
CA PRO A 163 9.87 -4.46 1.91
C PRO A 163 10.06 -3.61 3.18
N SER A 164 10.98 -2.66 3.17
CA SER A 164 11.22 -1.75 4.30
C SER A 164 10.02 -0.85 4.61
N PHE A 165 9.13 -0.59 3.63
CA PHE A 165 7.91 0.20 3.82
C PHE A 165 6.79 -0.57 4.52
N VAL A 166 6.89 -1.90 4.58
CA VAL A 166 5.95 -2.73 5.35
C VAL A 166 6.44 -2.79 6.79
N GLU A 167 5.57 -2.48 7.75
CA GLU A 167 5.88 -2.58 9.17
C GLU A 167 6.21 -4.01 9.61
N LYS A 168 6.68 -4.15 10.85
CA LYS A 168 6.91 -5.46 11.45
C LYS A 168 5.58 -6.18 11.60
N LEU A 169 5.63 -7.50 11.47
CA LEU A 169 4.47 -8.34 11.75
C LEU A 169 4.01 -8.12 13.20
N GLN A 170 2.71 -7.94 13.38
CA GLN A 170 2.06 -7.76 14.66
C GLN A 170 1.02 -8.86 14.83
N LEU A 171 1.09 -9.60 15.94
CA LEU A 171 0.01 -10.48 16.37
C LEU A 171 -0.85 -9.70 17.36
N VAL A 172 -2.16 -9.70 17.13
CA VAL A 172 -3.16 -9.11 18.02
C VAL A 172 -4.15 -10.19 18.42
N ARG A 173 -4.42 -10.31 19.72
CA ARG A 173 -5.38 -11.26 20.31
C ARG A 173 -6.50 -10.51 21.00
N TYR A 174 -7.73 -10.82 20.63
CA TYR A 174 -8.94 -10.38 21.30
C TYR A 174 -9.54 -11.54 22.08
N GLU A 175 -9.74 -11.34 23.38
CA GLU A 175 -10.51 -12.23 24.24
C GLU A 175 -11.99 -11.81 24.27
N HIS A 176 -12.81 -12.59 24.97
CA HIS A 176 -14.23 -12.28 25.10
C HIS A 176 -14.43 -10.87 25.70
N GLY A 177 -15.22 -10.05 25.00
CA GLY A 177 -15.52 -8.68 25.41
C GLY A 177 -14.45 -7.64 25.07
N GLN A 178 -13.31 -8.04 24.50
CA GLN A 178 -12.29 -7.10 24.04
C GLN A 178 -12.63 -6.51 22.66
N PHE A 179 -12.21 -5.26 22.42
CA PHE A 179 -12.52 -4.52 21.20
C PHE A 179 -11.42 -3.52 20.85
N PHE A 180 -11.52 -2.98 19.63
CA PHE A 180 -10.79 -1.79 19.20
C PHE A 180 -11.82 -0.84 18.58
N ARG A 181 -11.95 0.37 19.15
CA ARG A 181 -12.84 1.40 18.62
C ARG A 181 -12.37 1.84 17.23
N ARG A 182 -13.31 2.36 16.42
CA ARG A 182 -13.02 2.91 15.09
C ARG A 182 -11.96 4.00 15.21
N HIS A 183 -10.92 3.90 14.40
CA HIS A 183 -9.82 4.85 14.28
C HIS A 183 -9.32 4.83 12.82
N GLU A 184 -8.44 5.77 12.50
CA GLU A 184 -7.66 5.77 11.27
C GLU A 184 -6.27 5.21 11.55
N ASP A 185 -5.72 4.44 10.61
CA ASP A 185 -4.38 3.85 10.75
C ASP A 185 -3.25 4.85 10.43
N TYR A 186 -3.58 6.02 9.90
CA TYR A 186 -2.62 7.08 9.63
C TYR A 186 -2.52 8.07 10.80
N PHE A 187 -1.34 8.65 10.97
CA PHE A 187 -1.12 9.72 11.94
C PHE A 187 -1.41 11.08 11.31
N GLU A 188 -2.25 11.90 11.93
CA GLU A 188 -2.59 13.24 11.42
C GLU A 188 -1.43 14.26 11.52
N HIS A 189 -0.43 13.98 12.36
CA HIS A 189 0.60 14.94 12.76
C HIS A 189 1.98 14.62 12.14
N MET A 190 2.10 14.86 10.84
CA MET A 190 3.38 15.32 10.31
C MET A 190 3.14 16.74 9.82
N ASN A 191 3.65 17.73 10.54
CA ASN A 191 3.75 19.11 10.07
C ASN A 191 4.71 19.11 8.87
N TYR A 192 4.20 18.76 7.70
CA TYR A 192 4.90 19.02 6.46
C TYR A 192 4.93 20.54 6.28
N LEU A 193 6.14 21.10 6.15
CA LEU A 193 6.32 22.49 5.73
C LEU A 193 5.46 22.73 4.47
N GLY A 194 4.40 23.54 4.58
CA GLY A 194 3.54 23.88 3.45
C GLY A 194 2.07 23.47 3.54
N LYS A 195 1.58 22.84 4.62
CA LYS A 195 0.14 22.80 4.87
C LYS A 195 -0.35 24.20 5.24
N THR A 196 -0.83 24.98 4.26
CA THR A 196 -1.76 26.07 4.53
C THR A 196 -3.06 25.46 5.04
N THR A 197 -3.36 25.71 6.30
CA THR A 197 -4.64 25.36 6.91
C THR A 197 -5.72 26.17 6.20
N GLU A 198 -6.49 25.55 5.31
CA GLU A 198 -7.78 26.10 4.93
C GLU A 198 -8.75 25.87 6.10
N GLN A 199 -9.38 26.96 6.53
CA GLN A 199 -10.32 27.05 7.65
C GLN A 199 -11.67 26.43 7.31
#